data_AF-A0A5J4JE33-F1
#
_entry.id   AF-A0A5J4JE33-F1
#
_cell.length_a   1.000
_cell.length_b   1.000
_cell.length_c   1.000
_cell.angle_alpha   90.00
_cell.angle_beta   90.00
_cell.angle_gamma   90.00
#
_symmetry.space_group_name_H-M   'P 1'
#
loop_
_entity.id
_entity.type
_entity.pdbx_description
1 polymer ?
#
loop_
_entity_poly.entity_id
_entity_poly.type
_entity_poly.pdbx_seq_one_letter_code
_entity_poly.pdbx_strand_id
1 'polypeptide(L)'
;MQAPITLGHEFSGIVEETGKKVTRFKKGDRVVINPLITYGNKPPEYDIYDGFQFVGLGSDGAFADYTVVKEKNVYALLDILSLEEGALVEPTAVAVQALKEGDLRFGQTAVIFGASPIGLLNGACSQSGRCKQNCCAGCIRNTA
;
A
#
# COMPACT_ATOMS: atom_id res chain seq x y z
N MET A 1 8.45 -9.61 16.21
CA MET A 1 9.28 -9.61 14.99
C MET A 1 10.60 -10.26 15.36
N GLN A 2 10.99 -11.34 14.70
CA GLN A 2 12.21 -12.10 15.03
C GLN A 2 12.97 -12.33 13.74
N ALA A 3 14.21 -11.83 13.67
CA ALA A 3 15.07 -12.00 12.51
C ALA A 3 15.57 -13.46 12.41
N PRO A 4 15.93 -13.93 11.20
CA PRO A 4 15.98 -13.21 9.91
C PRO A 4 14.60 -13.09 9.23
N ILE A 5 14.39 -11.98 8.49
CA ILE A 5 13.17 -11.71 7.69
C ILE A 5 13.58 -11.07 6.36
N THR A 6 12.99 -11.52 5.26
CA THR A 6 13.09 -10.87 3.94
C THR A 6 12.14 -9.67 3.89
N LEU A 7 12.65 -8.49 3.53
CA LEU A 7 11.83 -7.27 3.45
C LEU A 7 11.06 -7.18 2.12
N GLY A 8 10.25 -6.12 1.99
CA GLY A 8 9.53 -5.78 0.76
C GLY A 8 8.02 -5.99 0.90
N HIS A 9 7.28 -4.90 1.09
CA HIS A 9 5.82 -4.88 1.26
C HIS A 9 5.07 -4.11 0.17
N GLU A 10 5.81 -3.43 -0.71
CA GLU A 10 5.30 -2.68 -1.86
C GLU A 10 5.74 -3.41 -3.13
N PHE A 11 4.88 -4.27 -3.68
CA PHE A 11 5.25 -5.07 -4.84
C PHE A 11 4.05 -5.53 -5.67
N SER A 12 4.35 -5.86 -6.92
CA SER A 12 3.47 -6.56 -7.85
C SER A 12 4.20 -7.80 -8.38
N GLY A 13 3.46 -8.70 -9.03
CA GLY A 13 4.06 -9.88 -9.62
C GLY A 13 3.11 -10.68 -10.48
N ILE A 14 3.59 -11.84 -10.90
CA ILE A 14 2.82 -12.83 -11.64
C ILE A 14 2.63 -14.05 -10.73
N VAL A 15 1.40 -14.55 -10.65
CA VAL A 15 1.11 -15.76 -9.89
C VAL A 15 1.85 -16.93 -10.55
N GLU A 16 2.78 -17.56 -9.83
CA GLU A 16 3.50 -18.74 -10.31
C GLU A 16 2.77 -20.04 -9.94
N GLU A 17 2.28 -20.14 -8.71
CA GLU A 17 1.54 -21.29 -8.21
C GLU A 17 0.42 -20.84 -7.26
N THR A 18 -0.63 -21.66 -7.15
CA THR A 18 -1.75 -21.44 -6.24
C THR A 18 -1.98 -22.63 -5.34
N GLY A 19 -2.24 -22.38 -4.05
CA GLY A 19 -2.66 -23.43 -3.12
C GLY A 19 -4.01 -24.06 -3.49
N LYS A 20 -4.26 -25.29 -3.05
CA LYS A 20 -5.45 -26.10 -3.41
C LYS A 20 -6.82 -25.45 -3.14
N LYS A 21 -6.88 -24.45 -2.26
CA LYS A 21 -8.12 -23.76 -1.86
C LYS A 21 -8.28 -22.38 -2.51
N VAL A 22 -7.32 -21.94 -3.31
CA VAL A 22 -7.38 -20.67 -4.04
C VAL A 22 -8.36 -20.82 -5.21
N THR A 23 -9.23 -19.84 -5.39
CA THR A 23 -10.29 -19.88 -6.41
C THR A 23 -10.35 -18.62 -7.28
N ARG A 24 -9.79 -17.50 -6.81
CA ARG A 24 -9.84 -16.18 -7.46
C ARG A 24 -8.70 -15.95 -8.44
N PHE A 25 -7.62 -16.71 -8.34
CA PHE A 25 -6.40 -16.51 -9.13
C PHE A 25 -5.86 -17.84 -9.66
N LYS A 26 -5.09 -17.77 -10.73
CA LYS A 26 -4.38 -18.89 -11.37
C LYS A 26 -2.99 -18.46 -11.83
N LYS A 27 -2.15 -19.44 -12.16
CA LYS A 27 -0.83 -19.19 -12.75
C LYS A 27 -0.93 -18.24 -13.95
N GLY A 28 -0.04 -17.25 -14.00
CA GLY A 28 0.03 -16.23 -15.05
C GLY A 28 -0.78 -14.96 -14.77
N ASP A 29 -1.69 -14.96 -13.79
CA ASP A 29 -2.43 -13.75 -13.44
C ASP A 29 -1.47 -12.68 -12.87
N ARG A 30 -1.65 -11.42 -13.27
CA ARG A 30 -0.88 -10.28 -12.79
C ARG A 30 -1.54 -9.69 -11.56
N VAL A 31 -0.78 -9.48 -10.49
CA VAL A 31 -1.35 -9.15 -9.18
C VAL A 31 -0.54 -8.10 -8.42
N VAL A 32 -1.22 -7.45 -7.48
CA VAL A 32 -0.66 -6.58 -6.44
C VAL A 32 -1.13 -7.03 -5.08
N ILE A 33 -0.33 -6.75 -4.06
CA ILE A 33 -0.56 -7.27 -2.71
C ILE A 33 -0.95 -6.12 -1.77
N ASN A 34 -2.05 -6.31 -1.04
CA ASN A 34 -2.29 -5.55 0.19
C ASN A 34 -1.51 -6.25 1.32
N PRO A 35 -0.41 -5.66 1.83
CA PRO A 35 0.47 -6.33 2.76
C PRO A 35 -0.10 -6.43 4.18
N LEU A 36 -1.19 -5.70 4.48
CA LEU A 36 -1.79 -5.68 5.82
C LEU A 36 -2.41 -7.04 6.15
N ILE A 37 -1.90 -7.64 7.22
CA ILE A 37 -2.41 -8.86 7.82
C ILE A 37 -3.05 -8.48 9.15
N THR A 38 -4.35 -8.69 9.27
CA THR A 38 -5.07 -8.62 10.55
C THR A 38 -5.48 -10.03 10.98
N TYR A 39 -5.47 -10.28 12.29
CA TYR A 39 -5.98 -11.55 12.83
C TYR A 39 -7.51 -11.54 12.92
N GLY A 40 -8.11 -10.36 13.12
CA GLY A 40 -9.57 -10.20 13.17
C GLY A 40 -10.19 -10.88 14.38
N ASN A 41 -9.48 -10.95 15.52
CA ASN A 41 -10.04 -11.53 16.75
C ASN A 41 -10.98 -10.53 17.46
N LYS A 42 -10.84 -9.23 17.17
CA LYS A 42 -11.77 -8.18 17.62
C LYS A 42 -12.63 -7.68 16.45
N PRO A 43 -13.88 -7.23 16.72
CA PRO A 43 -14.70 -6.60 15.70
C PRO A 43 -14.05 -5.30 15.18
N PRO A 44 -14.16 -5.00 13.87
CA PRO A 44 -13.54 -3.82 13.25
C PRO A 44 -13.94 -2.49 13.93
N GLU A 45 -15.13 -2.41 14.51
CA GLU A 45 -15.63 -1.21 15.19
C GLU A 45 -14.82 -0.84 16.43
N TYR A 46 -14.12 -1.82 17.02
CA TYR A 46 -13.28 -1.62 18.21
C TYR A 46 -11.80 -1.51 17.86
N ASP A 47 -11.32 -2.34 16.92
CA ASP A 47 -9.89 -2.41 16.57
C ASP A 47 -9.71 -3.05 15.18
N ILE A 48 -9.69 -2.22 14.13
CA ILE A 48 -9.41 -2.67 12.76
C ILE A 48 -7.99 -3.23 12.59
N TYR A 49 -7.09 -2.95 13.53
CA TYR A 49 -5.69 -3.33 13.49
C TYR A 49 -5.35 -4.41 14.54
N ASP A 50 -6.35 -5.16 15.02
CA ASP A 50 -6.14 -6.15 16.06
C ASP A 50 -5.08 -7.19 15.68
N GLY A 51 -3.94 -7.08 16.37
CA GLY A 51 -2.70 -7.82 16.13
C GLY A 51 -2.18 -7.70 14.69
N PHE A 52 -2.25 -6.53 14.09
CA PHE A 52 -1.82 -6.35 12.71
C PHE A 52 -0.32 -6.67 12.50
N GLN A 53 -0.01 -7.16 11.30
CA GLN A 53 1.33 -7.33 10.77
C GLN A 53 1.36 -6.97 9.29
N PHE A 54 2.56 -6.90 8.71
CA PHE A 54 2.75 -6.67 7.29
C PHE A 54 3.57 -7.81 6.67
N VAL A 55 3.19 -8.26 5.48
CA VAL A 55 4.11 -9.01 4.60
C VAL A 55 5.37 -8.17 4.41
N GLY A 56 6.57 -8.75 4.54
CA GLY A 56 7.83 -8.01 4.43
C GLY A 56 8.26 -7.23 5.68
N LEU A 57 7.54 -7.37 6.80
CA LEU A 57 7.94 -6.86 8.12
C LEU A 57 7.69 -7.89 9.23
N GLY A 58 6.50 -8.49 9.25
CA GLY A 58 6.11 -9.55 10.20
C GLY A 58 6.26 -10.97 9.66
N SER A 59 6.36 -11.11 8.34
CA SER A 59 6.66 -12.34 7.59
C SER A 59 7.58 -11.99 6.43
N ASP A 60 8.13 -12.99 5.73
CA ASP A 60 8.93 -12.75 4.53
C ASP A 60 8.14 -11.98 3.47
N GLY A 61 8.83 -11.02 2.84
CA GLY A 61 8.32 -10.12 1.81
C GLY A 61 8.83 -10.47 0.41
N ALA A 62 8.88 -9.45 -0.44
CA ALA A 62 9.10 -9.60 -1.88
C ALA A 62 10.47 -9.14 -2.40
N PHE A 63 11.43 -8.81 -1.54
CA PHE A 63 12.84 -8.68 -1.96
C PHE A 63 13.49 -10.06 -2.17
N ALA A 64 12.82 -10.89 -2.96
CA ALA A 64 13.15 -12.26 -3.32
C ALA A 64 12.44 -12.60 -4.64
N ASP A 65 12.88 -13.66 -5.31
CA ASP A 65 12.27 -14.11 -6.57
C ASP A 65 10.81 -14.56 -6.39
N TYR A 66 10.46 -15.05 -5.19
CA TYR A 66 9.13 -15.53 -4.84
C TYR A 66 8.76 -15.13 -3.42
N THR A 67 7.46 -14.91 -3.21
CA THR A 67 6.88 -14.73 -1.88
C THR A 67 5.52 -15.39 -1.80
N VAL A 68 5.13 -15.85 -0.61
CA VAL A 68 3.86 -16.55 -0.38
C VAL A 68 2.93 -15.64 0.40
N VAL A 69 1.78 -15.35 -0.20
CA VAL A 69 0.75 -14.50 0.40
C VAL A 69 -0.60 -15.20 0.39
N LYS A 70 -1.49 -14.82 1.32
CA LYS A 70 -2.85 -15.36 1.37
C LYS A 70 -3.69 -14.75 0.25
N GLU A 71 -4.56 -15.55 -0.38
CA GLU A 71 -5.46 -15.09 -1.46
C GLU A 71 -6.25 -13.82 -1.10
N LYS A 72 -6.66 -13.65 0.16
CA LYS A 72 -7.38 -12.45 0.63
C LYS A 72 -6.57 -11.15 0.52
N ASN A 73 -5.24 -11.25 0.49
CA ASN A 73 -4.31 -10.13 0.37
C ASN A 73 -3.96 -9.81 -1.09
N VAL A 74 -4.43 -10.61 -2.04
CA VAL A 74 -4.11 -10.48 -3.46
C VAL A 74 -5.24 -9.76 -4.20
N TYR A 75 -4.86 -8.80 -5.04
CA TYR A 75 -5.73 -8.07 -5.95
C TYR A 75 -5.22 -8.22 -7.38
N ALA A 76 -6.14 -8.32 -8.35
CA ALA A 76 -5.77 -8.34 -9.76
C ALA A 76 -5.21 -6.98 -10.17
N LEU A 77 -4.08 -6.99 -10.86
CA LEU A 77 -3.53 -5.79 -11.49
C LEU A 77 -4.26 -5.56 -12.81
N LEU A 78 -4.67 -4.31 -13.06
CA LEU A 78 -5.32 -3.95 -14.31
C LEU A 78 -4.35 -4.09 -15.48
N ASP A 79 -4.82 -4.62 -16.61
CA ASP A 79 -3.99 -4.87 -17.81
C ASP A 79 -3.28 -3.62 -18.33
N ILE A 80 -3.88 -2.44 -18.11
CA ILE A 80 -3.34 -1.15 -18.53
C ILE A 80 -2.09 -0.73 -17.76
N LEU A 81 -1.84 -1.31 -16.58
CA LEU A 81 -0.69 -0.96 -15.74
C LEU A 81 0.43 -1.96 -16.00
N SER A 82 1.68 -1.50 -15.99
CA SER A 82 2.89 -2.33 -15.91
C SER A 82 3.06 -2.94 -14.51
N LEU A 83 3.98 -3.91 -14.36
CA LEU A 83 4.27 -4.46 -13.02
C LEU A 83 4.94 -3.40 -12.14
N GLU A 84 5.82 -2.59 -12.73
CA GLU A 84 6.50 -1.48 -12.05
C GLU A 84 5.48 -0.46 -11.50
N GLU A 85 4.47 -0.08 -12.29
CA GLU A 85 3.37 0.75 -11.80
C GLU A 85 2.51 0.04 -10.75
N GLY A 86 2.34 -1.28 -10.88
CA GLY A 86 1.66 -2.11 -9.88
C GLY A 86 2.32 -2.04 -8.50
N ALA A 87 3.65 -1.93 -8.42
CA ALA A 87 4.36 -1.79 -7.15
C ALA A 87 4.01 -0.48 -6.41
N LEU A 88 3.57 0.55 -7.15
CA LEU A 88 3.13 1.83 -6.57
C LEU A 88 1.71 1.78 -6.00
N VAL A 89 0.95 0.70 -6.21
CA VAL A 89 -0.46 0.62 -5.76
C VAL A 89 -0.57 0.72 -4.25
N GLU A 90 0.28 0.00 -3.51
CA GLU A 90 0.28 0.02 -2.04
C GLU A 90 0.59 1.42 -1.47
N PRO A 91 1.70 2.08 -1.82
CA PRO A 91 1.99 3.40 -1.27
C PRO A 91 1.00 4.47 -1.74
N THR A 92 0.39 4.29 -2.93
CA THR A 92 -0.71 5.15 -3.39
C THR A 92 -1.98 4.94 -2.55
N ALA A 93 -2.27 3.70 -2.14
CA ALA A 93 -3.40 3.42 -1.25
C ALA A 93 -3.23 4.11 0.11
N VAL A 94 -2.01 4.18 0.65
CA VAL A 94 -1.68 4.97 1.86
C VAL A 94 -2.02 6.44 1.66
N ALA A 95 -1.63 7.04 0.53
CA ALA A 95 -1.97 8.43 0.21
C ALA A 95 -3.49 8.65 0.09
N VAL A 96 -4.21 7.76 -0.61
CA VAL A 96 -5.67 7.83 -0.72
C VAL A 96 -6.34 7.70 0.64
N GLN A 97 -5.85 6.83 1.54
CA GLN A 97 -6.38 6.72 2.89
C GLN A 97 -6.18 8.01 3.68
N ALA A 98 -4.99 8.64 3.61
CA ALA A 98 -4.73 9.91 4.28
C ALA A 98 -5.70 11.03 3.84
N LEU A 99 -6.01 11.10 2.54
CA LEU A 99 -6.99 12.07 2.03
C LEU A 99 -8.42 11.80 2.50
N LYS A 100 -8.81 10.51 2.61
CA LYS A 100 -10.13 10.11 3.15
C LYS A 100 -10.27 10.45 4.62
N GLU A 101 -9.27 10.11 5.43
CA GLU A 101 -9.24 10.43 6.87
C GLU A 101 -9.20 11.95 7.12
N GLY A 102 -8.51 12.69 6.24
CA GLY A 102 -8.49 14.15 6.28
C GLY A 102 -9.78 14.83 5.79
N ASP A 103 -10.78 14.06 5.32
CA ASP A 103 -12.02 14.54 4.67
C ASP A 103 -11.72 15.65 3.64
N LEU A 104 -10.68 15.46 2.82
CA LEU A 104 -10.30 16.44 1.81
C LEU A 104 -11.32 16.38 0.66
N ARG A 105 -12.00 17.50 0.42
CA ARG A 105 -13.05 17.66 -0.58
C ARG A 105 -12.61 18.55 -1.74
N PHE A 106 -13.29 18.37 -2.86
CA PHE A 106 -13.11 19.18 -4.06
C PHE A 106 -13.07 20.69 -3.75
N GLY A 107 -12.10 21.38 -4.36
CA GLY A 107 -11.93 22.83 -4.20
C GLY A 107 -11.25 23.28 -2.90
N GLN A 108 -11.01 22.38 -1.96
CA GLN A 108 -10.24 22.69 -0.75
C GLN A 108 -8.75 22.80 -1.05
N THR A 109 -8.04 23.44 -0.12
CA THR A 109 -6.58 23.60 -0.18
C THR A 109 -5.92 22.69 0.83
N ALA A 110 -4.90 21.96 0.40
CA ALA A 110 -4.07 21.13 1.27
C ALA A 110 -2.62 21.61 1.27
N VAL A 111 -1.94 21.41 2.40
CA VAL A 111 -0.51 21.65 2.58
C VAL A 111 0.16 20.30 2.86
N ILE A 112 1.24 20.01 2.14
CA ILE A 112 2.02 18.77 2.33
C ILE A 112 3.38 19.16 2.89
N PHE A 113 3.64 18.71 4.11
CA PHE A 113 4.92 18.88 4.78
C PHE A 113 5.86 17.74 4.37
N GLY A 114 6.78 18.02 3.46
CA GLY A 114 7.76 17.05 2.95
C GLY A 114 7.46 16.56 1.52
N ALA A 115 8.53 16.34 0.75
CA ALA A 115 8.49 15.88 -0.65
C ALA A 115 9.10 14.47 -0.78
N SER A 116 8.85 13.59 0.20
CA SER A 116 9.17 12.17 0.10
C SER A 116 8.25 11.49 -0.92
N PRO A 117 8.51 10.23 -1.34
CA PRO A 117 7.63 9.51 -2.23
C PRO A 117 6.16 9.53 -1.79
N ILE A 118 5.88 9.31 -0.50
CA ILE A 118 4.53 9.41 0.06
C ILE A 118 3.97 10.86 0.00
N GLY A 119 4.79 11.88 0.26
CA GLY A 119 4.37 13.28 0.12
C GLY A 119 3.99 13.63 -1.32
N LEU A 120 4.76 13.14 -2.30
CA LEU A 120 4.48 13.32 -3.72
C LEU A 120 3.19 12.59 -4.14
N LEU A 121 2.98 11.36 -3.66
CA LEU A 121 1.74 10.61 -3.91
C LEU A 121 0.52 11.30 -3.29
N ASN A 122 0.62 11.83 -2.07
CA ASN A 122 -0.43 12.65 -1.47
C ASN A 122 -0.76 13.88 -2.34
N GLY A 123 0.27 14.52 -2.91
CA GLY A 123 0.10 15.63 -3.85
C GLY A 123 -0.65 15.21 -5.11
N ALA A 124 -0.19 14.14 -5.75
CA ALA A 124 -0.82 13.59 -6.95
C ALA A 124 -2.28 13.18 -6.72
N CYS A 125 -2.58 12.49 -5.62
CA CYS A 125 -3.94 12.11 -5.24
C CYS A 125 -4.83 13.32 -4.91
N SER A 126 -4.28 14.37 -4.29
CA SER A 126 -5.04 15.60 -4.00
C SER A 126 -5.44 16.33 -5.30
N GLN A 127 -4.51 16.37 -6.26
CA GLN A 127 -4.76 17.00 -7.57
C GLN A 127 -5.77 16.22 -8.43
N SER A 128 -5.75 14.88 -8.39
CA SER A 128 -6.73 14.07 -9.13
C SER A 128 -8.15 14.23 -8.58
N GLY A 129 -8.29 14.49 -7.27
CA GLY A 129 -9.52 14.97 -6.63
C GLY A 129 -9.88 16.42 -6.96
N ARG A 130 -9.08 17.10 -7.79
CA ARG A 130 -9.18 18.52 -8.18
C ARG A 130 -9.16 19.49 -6.99
N CYS A 131 -8.37 19.17 -5.98
CA CYS A 131 -8.04 20.11 -4.90
C CYS A 131 -6.90 21.05 -5.33
N LYS A 132 -6.84 22.25 -4.73
CA LYS A 132 -5.73 23.18 -4.96
C LYS A 132 -4.56 22.81 -4.05
N GLN A 133 -3.43 22.41 -4.63
CA GLN A 133 -2.21 22.18 -3.87
C GLN A 133 -1.40 23.47 -3.79
N ASN A 134 -1.14 23.98 -2.57
CA ASN A 134 -0.49 25.29 -2.41
C ASN A 134 0.98 25.24 -1.94
N CYS A 135 1.53 24.09 -1.52
CA CYS A 135 2.96 24.02 -1.18
C CYS A 135 3.45 22.56 -1.04
N CYS A 136 4.49 22.19 -1.80
CA CYS A 136 5.43 21.12 -1.43
C CYS A 136 6.59 21.78 -0.68
N ALA A 137 6.42 22.05 0.63
CA ALA A 137 7.51 22.64 1.40
C ALA A 137 8.42 21.54 1.91
N GLY A 138 9.60 21.40 1.30
CA GLY A 138 10.73 20.74 1.93
C GLY A 138 11.20 21.60 3.09
N CYS A 139 10.90 21.18 4.33
CA CYS A 139 11.49 21.79 5.52
C CYS A 139 12.36 20.78 6.24
N ILE A 140 13.66 20.78 5.91
CA ILE A 140 14.70 20.59 6.91
C ILE A 140 14.80 21.93 7.64
N ARG A 141 14.32 22.00 8.89
CA ARG A 141 14.88 22.89 9.92
C ARG A 141 14.81 22.20 11.28
N ASN A 142 16.01 21.79 11.71
CA ASN A 142 16.43 21.69 13.09
C ASN A 142 16.04 22.97 13.85
N THR A 143 15.39 22.82 15.01
CA THR A 143 15.47 23.80 16.09
C THR A 143 15.46 23.04 17.42
N ALA A 144 16.65 22.97 18.03
CA ALA A 144 16.97 22.88 19.47
C ALA A 144 16.02 22.11 20.40
#